data_AF-A0A846G496-F1
#
_entry.id   AF-A0A846G496-F1
#
_cell.length_a   1.000
_cell.length_b   1.000
_cell.length_c   1.000
_cell.angle_alpha   90.00
_cell.angle_beta   90.00
_cell.angle_gamma   90.00
#
_symmetry.space_group_name_H-M   'P 1'
#
loop_
_entity.id
_entity.type
_entity.pdbx_description
1 polymer ?
#
loop_
_entity_poly.entity_id
_entity_poly.type
_entity_poly.pdbx_seq_one_letter_code
_entity_poly.pdbx_strand_id
1 'polypeptide(L)'
;MNIATDNTLLAFLLALKNLENPLSENEREALAKISQKLKKNPNDWNFTEKKLMAIIKANQALNQLYQQAKTKLDALDRPIPFDLMPTEAELEKVLPPESKGGTRAHLPYGEGEPNKQSNEIFNLSVKVLPTEKPEETAKKLSFLERLSQFLNQPTSKND
;
A
#
# COMPACT_ATOMS: atom_id res chain seq x y z
N MET A 1 12.53 -4.80 3.64
CA MET A 1 11.50 -5.36 2.73
C MET A 1 12.06 -5.40 1.31
N ASN A 2 11.45 -6.16 0.40
CA ASN A 2 11.88 -6.25 -0.99
C ASN A 2 10.82 -5.63 -1.94
N ILE A 3 11.20 -5.41 -3.19
CA ILE A 3 10.35 -4.80 -4.23
C ILE A 3 9.03 -5.57 -4.41
N ALA A 4 9.05 -6.90 -4.28
CA ALA A 4 7.86 -7.72 -4.44
C ALA A 4 6.81 -7.44 -3.34
N THR A 5 7.25 -7.29 -2.09
CA THR A 5 6.41 -6.87 -0.96
C THR A 5 5.82 -5.48 -1.19
N ASP A 6 6.63 -4.53 -1.66
CA ASP A 6 6.18 -3.16 -1.93
C ASP A 6 5.13 -3.13 -3.03
N ASN A 7 5.36 -3.84 -4.15
CA ASN A 7 4.39 -3.96 -5.23
C ASN A 7 3.08 -4.60 -4.75
N THR A 8 3.14 -5.59 -3.85
CA THR A 8 1.93 -6.22 -3.29
C THR A 8 1.13 -5.22 -2.45
N LEU A 9 1.77 -4.48 -1.55
CA LEU A 9 1.10 -3.47 -0.74
C LEU A 9 0.57 -2.31 -1.59
N LEU A 10 1.36 -1.86 -2.57
CA LEU A 10 1.01 -0.77 -3.46
C LEU A 10 -0.16 -1.13 -4.38
N ALA A 11 -0.16 -2.35 -4.94
CA ALA A 11 -1.29 -2.88 -5.71
C ALA A 11 -2.55 -2.93 -4.85
N PHE A 12 -2.44 -3.31 -3.58
CA PHE A 12 -3.57 -3.33 -2.66
C PHE A 12 -4.11 -1.93 -2.36
N LEU A 13 -3.25 -0.96 -2.09
CA LEU A 13 -3.66 0.43 -1.88
C LEU A 13 -4.35 1.04 -3.12
N LEU A 14 -3.83 0.75 -4.32
CA LEU A 14 -4.47 1.13 -5.58
C LEU A 14 -5.85 0.47 -5.75
N ALA A 15 -5.98 -0.81 -5.38
CA ALA A 15 -7.24 -1.52 -5.43
C ALA A 15 -8.27 -0.90 -4.46
N LEU A 16 -7.88 -0.58 -3.23
CA LEU A 16 -8.73 0.11 -2.26
C LEU A 16 -9.20 1.48 -2.77
N LYS A 17 -8.30 2.27 -3.38
CA LYS A 17 -8.67 3.56 -3.97
C LYS A 17 -9.76 3.41 -5.03
N ASN A 18 -9.64 2.39 -5.88
CA ASN A 18 -10.55 2.20 -7.01
C ASN A 18 -11.77 1.35 -6.66
N LEU A 19 -11.87 0.88 -5.41
CA LEU A 19 -13.02 0.10 -4.94
C LEU A 19 -14.23 1.04 -4.77
N GLU A 20 -15.29 0.77 -5.51
CA GLU A 20 -16.54 1.54 -5.44
C GLU A 20 -17.40 1.07 -4.26
N ASN A 21 -17.48 -0.25 -4.06
CA ASN A 21 -18.25 -0.84 -2.99
C ASN A 21 -17.43 -0.86 -1.69
N PRO A 22 -18.00 -0.39 -0.56
CA PRO A 22 -17.32 -0.47 0.73
C PRO A 22 -16.97 -1.91 1.10
N LEU A 23 -15.87 -2.07 1.84
CA LEU A 23 -15.51 -3.34 2.44
C LEU A 23 -16.53 -3.71 3.53
N SER A 24 -16.85 -5.00 3.62
CA SER A 24 -17.64 -5.53 4.73
C SER A 24 -16.91 -5.35 6.07
N GLU A 25 -17.66 -5.39 7.17
CA GLU A 25 -17.09 -5.31 8.52
C GLU A 25 -16.02 -6.38 8.78
N ASN A 26 -16.29 -7.63 8.38
CA ASN A 26 -15.34 -8.74 8.51
C ASN A 26 -14.03 -8.48 7.76
N GLU A 27 -14.09 -7.92 6.56
CA GLU A 27 -12.91 -7.57 5.77
C GLU A 27 -12.13 -6.44 6.44
N ARG A 28 -12.82 -5.39 6.90
CA ARG A 28 -12.18 -4.25 7.60
C ARG A 28 -11.49 -4.69 8.88
N GLU A 29 -12.14 -5.53 9.69
CA GLU A 29 -11.51 -6.11 10.88
C GLU A 29 -10.26 -6.93 10.53
N ALA A 30 -10.34 -7.73 9.46
CA ALA A 30 -9.22 -8.56 9.03
C ALA A 30 -8.04 -7.69 8.55
N LEU A 31 -8.30 -6.58 7.86
CA LEU A 31 -7.29 -5.59 7.48
C LEU A 31 -6.67 -4.89 8.69
N ALA A 32 -7.47 -4.55 9.71
CA ALA A 32 -6.95 -4.00 10.96
C ALA A 32 -6.00 -4.99 11.66
N LYS A 33 -6.37 -6.28 11.72
CA LYS A 33 -5.52 -7.36 12.26
C LYS A 33 -4.22 -7.52 11.46
N ILE A 34 -4.27 -7.39 10.13
CA ILE A 34 -3.09 -7.39 9.26
C ILE A 34 -2.18 -6.21 9.59
N SER A 35 -2.71 -5.00 9.70
CA SER A 35 -1.93 -3.81 10.10
C SER A 35 -1.22 -4.00 11.44
N GLN A 36 -1.93 -4.51 12.45
CA GLN A 36 -1.33 -4.79 13.76
C GLN A 36 -0.18 -5.81 13.66
N LYS A 37 -0.36 -6.86 12.84
CA LYS A 37 0.68 -7.87 12.62
C LYS A 37 1.88 -7.29 11.88
N LEU A 38 1.67 -6.49 10.83
CA LEU A 38 2.73 -5.78 10.11
C LEU A 38 3.54 -4.90 11.07
N LYS A 39 2.85 -4.13 11.93
CA LYS A 39 3.49 -3.26 12.93
C LYS A 39 4.30 -4.06 13.96
N LYS A 40 3.79 -5.21 14.41
CA LYS A 40 4.39 -6.01 15.48
C LYS A 40 5.54 -6.88 15.00
N ASN A 41 5.46 -7.42 13.79
CA ASN A 41 6.47 -8.31 13.24
C ASN A 41 6.59 -8.16 11.72
N PRO A 42 7.26 -7.10 11.23
CA PRO A 42 7.39 -6.82 9.80
C PRO A 42 8.18 -7.89 9.04
N ASN A 43 9.00 -8.70 9.75
CA ASN A 43 9.76 -9.80 9.16
C ASN A 43 8.89 -11.02 8.82
N ASP A 44 7.71 -11.13 9.43
CA ASP A 44 6.75 -12.22 9.18
C ASP A 44 5.82 -11.87 8.00
N TRP A 45 6.42 -11.40 6.90
CA TRP A 45 5.70 -10.97 5.71
C TRP A 45 4.94 -12.14 5.07
N ASN A 46 5.57 -13.30 4.88
CA ASN A 46 4.95 -14.44 4.20
C ASN A 46 3.60 -14.87 4.83
N PHE A 47 3.51 -14.86 6.16
CA PHE A 47 2.25 -15.17 6.84
C PHE A 47 1.22 -14.05 6.65
N THR A 48 1.67 -12.81 6.71
CA THR A 48 0.82 -11.63 6.58
C THR A 48 0.28 -11.48 5.16
N GLU A 49 1.10 -11.74 4.15
CA GLU A 49 0.74 -11.77 2.74
C GLU A 49 -0.33 -12.82 2.47
N LYS A 50 -0.17 -14.04 3.00
CA LYS A 50 -1.20 -15.10 2.83
C LYS A 50 -2.57 -14.66 3.33
N LYS A 51 -2.62 -13.97 4.47
CA LYS A 51 -3.88 -13.43 5.01
C LYS A 51 -4.44 -12.31 4.16
N LEU A 52 -3.59 -11.38 3.71
CA LEU A 52 -3.99 -10.31 2.81
C LEU A 52 -4.57 -10.87 1.49
N MET A 53 -3.88 -11.84 0.90
CA MET A 53 -4.34 -12.52 -0.32
C MET A 53 -5.66 -13.25 -0.12
N ALA A 54 -5.93 -13.81 1.07
CA ALA A 54 -7.19 -14.47 1.35
C ALA A 54 -8.37 -13.47 1.36
N ILE A 55 -8.18 -12.28 1.95
CA ILE A 55 -9.18 -11.20 1.93
C ILE A 55 -9.42 -10.74 0.50
N ILE A 56 -8.35 -10.47 -0.24
CA ILE A 56 -8.43 -10.04 -1.65
C ILE A 56 -9.22 -11.06 -2.47
N LYS A 57 -8.88 -12.34 -2.38
CA LYS A 57 -9.53 -13.40 -3.17
C LYS A 57 -10.99 -13.64 -2.80
N ALA A 58 -11.37 -13.38 -1.55
CA ALA A 58 -12.76 -13.52 -1.10
C ALA A 58 -13.68 -12.43 -1.70
N ASN A 59 -13.12 -11.30 -2.12
CA ASN A 59 -13.86 -10.18 -2.70
C ASN A 59 -13.54 -10.03 -4.18
N GLN A 60 -14.49 -10.40 -5.03
CA GLN A 60 -14.28 -10.44 -6.48
C GLN A 60 -13.84 -9.08 -7.07
N ALA A 61 -14.49 -7.98 -6.67
CA ALA A 61 -14.17 -6.65 -7.17
C ALA A 61 -12.76 -6.21 -6.72
N LEU A 62 -12.45 -6.41 -5.44
CA LEU A 62 -11.14 -6.11 -4.88
C LEU A 62 -10.03 -6.96 -5.54
N ASN A 63 -10.29 -8.25 -5.77
CA ASN A 63 -9.36 -9.15 -6.46
C ASN A 63 -9.08 -8.65 -7.88
N GLN A 64 -10.11 -8.31 -8.66
CA GLN A 64 -9.92 -7.84 -10.03
C GLN A 64 -9.07 -6.56 -10.07
N LEU A 65 -9.39 -5.58 -9.23
CA LEU A 65 -8.63 -4.33 -9.14
C LEU A 65 -7.19 -4.57 -8.68
N TYR A 66 -7.00 -5.45 -7.69
CA TYR A 66 -5.68 -5.83 -7.20
C TYR A 66 -4.83 -6.48 -8.30
N GLN A 67 -5.37 -7.48 -9.02
CA GLN A 67 -4.63 -8.15 -10.08
C GLN A 67 -4.27 -7.17 -11.20
N GLN A 68 -5.19 -6.29 -11.61
CA GLN A 68 -4.91 -5.27 -12.62
C GLN A 68 -3.77 -4.33 -12.20
N ALA A 69 -3.77 -3.86 -10.95
CA ALA A 69 -2.71 -3.01 -10.44
C ALA A 69 -1.39 -3.77 -10.32
N LYS A 70 -1.42 -5.00 -9.79
CA LYS A 70 -0.25 -5.86 -9.58
C LYS A 70 0.43 -6.21 -10.89
N THR A 71 -0.33 -6.64 -11.91
CA THR A 71 0.22 -6.92 -13.24
C THR A 71 0.93 -5.72 -13.84
N LYS A 72 0.36 -4.50 -13.71
CA LYS A 72 1.00 -3.28 -14.22
C LYS A 72 2.29 -2.95 -13.46
N LEU A 73 2.27 -3.08 -12.14
CA LEU A 73 3.44 -2.84 -11.29
C LEU A 73 4.57 -3.85 -11.55
N ASP A 74 4.23 -5.13 -11.73
CA ASP A 74 5.19 -6.19 -11.99
C ASP A 74 5.72 -6.17 -13.44
N ALA A 75 4.99 -5.55 -14.38
CA ALA A 75 5.42 -5.32 -15.76
C ALA A 75 6.33 -4.09 -15.92
N LEU A 76 6.63 -3.36 -14.84
CA LEU A 76 7.57 -2.24 -14.90
C LEU A 76 9.01 -2.76 -14.99
N ASP A 77 9.64 -2.57 -16.15
CA ASP A 77 11.07 -2.88 -16.35
C ASP A 77 12.01 -1.90 -15.63
N ARG A 78 11.45 -0.87 -14.97
CA ARG A 78 12.20 0.17 -14.26
C ARG A 78 11.53 0.48 -12.92
N PRO A 79 12.30 0.87 -11.89
CA PRO A 79 11.75 1.28 -10.61
C PRO A 79 10.74 2.43 -10.77
N ILE A 80 9.75 2.48 -9.87
CA ILE A 80 8.82 3.61 -9.82
C ILE A 80 9.62 4.88 -9.48
N PRO A 81 9.52 5.93 -10.31
CA PRO A 81 10.13 7.22 -10.02
C PRO A 81 9.82 7.73 -8.60
N PHE A 82 10.81 8.32 -7.94
CA PHE A 82 10.67 8.76 -6.54
C PHE A 82 9.63 9.88 -6.38
N ASP A 83 9.45 10.74 -7.37
CA ASP A 83 8.43 11.79 -7.44
C ASP A 83 6.99 11.25 -7.51
N LEU A 84 6.81 9.97 -7.86
CA LEU A 84 5.53 9.27 -7.81
C LEU A 84 5.28 8.57 -6.47
N MET A 85 6.24 8.61 -5.54
CA MET A 85 6.06 8.14 -4.18
C MET A 85 5.21 9.12 -3.36
N PRO A 86 4.62 8.66 -2.25
CA PRO A 86 3.93 9.54 -1.32
C PRO A 86 4.85 10.64 -0.77
N THR A 87 4.35 11.86 -0.75
CA THR A 87 5.05 13.00 -0.14
C THR A 87 4.92 12.97 1.39
N GLU A 88 5.80 13.68 2.08
CA GLU A 88 5.73 13.85 3.54
C GLU A 88 4.37 14.42 3.99
N ALA A 89 3.82 15.39 3.25
CA ALA A 89 2.51 15.95 3.55
C ALA A 89 1.37 14.92 3.40
N GLU A 90 1.47 13.99 2.44
CA GLU A 90 0.51 12.90 2.27
C GLU A 90 0.61 11.86 3.37
N LEU A 91 1.84 11.57 3.82
CA LEU A 91 2.09 10.75 5.00
C LEU A 91 1.50 11.41 6.25
N GLU A 92 1.75 12.71 6.47
CA GLU A 92 1.21 13.45 7.61
C GLU A 92 -0.32 13.46 7.67
N LYS A 93 -1.02 13.44 6.52
CA LYS A 93 -2.49 13.39 6.49
C LYS A 93 -3.06 12.10 7.08
N VAL A 94 -2.31 11.00 7.02
CA VAL A 94 -2.73 9.68 7.51
C VAL A 94 -1.95 9.23 8.76
N LEU A 95 -0.90 9.95 9.13
CA LEU A 95 -0.15 9.76 10.36
C LEU A 95 -0.73 10.66 11.47
N PRO A 96 -1.07 10.12 12.66
CA PRO A 96 -1.53 10.96 13.76
C PRO A 96 -0.45 11.95 14.22
N PRO A 97 -0.85 13.12 14.77
CA PRO A 97 0.05 14.22 15.12
C PRO A 97 1.08 13.88 16.22
N GLU A 98 0.93 12.80 16.98
CA GLU A 98 1.98 12.31 17.90
C GLU A 98 3.26 11.85 17.19
N SER A 99 3.23 11.72 15.86
CA SER A 99 4.42 11.45 15.05
C SER A 99 5.32 12.69 14.85
N LYS A 100 4.92 13.86 15.37
CA LYS A 100 5.62 15.16 15.18
C LYS A 100 6.73 15.45 16.20
N GLY A 101 6.99 14.55 17.15
CA GLY A 101 8.00 14.71 18.18
C GLY A 101 9.03 13.59 18.15
N GLY A 102 10.16 13.84 17.50
CA GLY A 102 11.28 12.91 17.42
C GLY A 102 11.32 12.20 16.07
N THR A 103 12.51 12.23 15.46
CA THR A 103 12.97 11.46 14.30
C THR A 103 11.94 10.42 13.86
N ARG A 104 11.37 10.61 12.65
CA ARG A 104 10.59 9.62 11.88
C ARG A 104 10.38 8.37 12.72
N ALA A 105 9.22 8.19 13.35
CA ALA A 105 8.91 6.94 14.02
C ALA A 105 8.85 5.83 12.94
N HIS A 106 10.04 5.43 12.50
CA HIS A 106 10.35 4.32 11.66
C HIS A 106 9.86 3.16 12.49
N LEU A 107 8.71 2.63 12.11
CA LEU A 107 8.28 1.33 12.58
C LEU A 107 9.52 0.42 12.49
N PRO A 108 9.92 -0.24 13.58
CA PRO A 108 11.18 -0.96 13.62
C PRO A 108 11.15 -2.01 12.52
N TYR A 109 11.87 -1.75 11.43
CA TYR A 109 12.08 -2.72 10.38
C TYR A 109 13.06 -3.76 10.90
N GLY A 110 12.76 -5.03 10.64
CA GLY A 110 13.79 -6.02 10.84
C GLY A 110 14.86 -5.97 9.76
N GLU A 111 15.90 -6.75 10.04
CA GLU A 111 17.24 -6.67 9.47
C GLU A 111 17.26 -6.58 7.94
N GLY A 112 17.66 -5.41 7.43
CA GLY A 112 17.86 -5.12 6.01
C GLY A 112 17.99 -3.61 5.78
N GLU A 113 18.83 -3.17 4.83
CA GLU A 113 18.98 -1.75 4.50
C GLU A 113 17.64 -1.16 4.03
N PRO A 114 17.07 -0.18 4.75
CA PRO A 114 15.81 0.42 4.36
C PRO A 114 16.04 1.36 3.18
N ASN A 115 15.49 1.05 2.00
CA ASN A 115 15.30 2.09 1.00
C ASN A 115 14.12 2.99 1.46
N LYS A 116 14.18 4.30 1.18
CA LYS A 116 13.14 5.26 1.64
C LYS A 116 11.75 4.93 1.08
N GLN A 117 11.68 4.34 -0.12
CA GLN A 117 10.42 4.03 -0.82
C GLN A 117 9.63 2.90 -0.13
N SER A 118 10.28 1.78 0.19
CA SER A 118 9.72 0.65 0.95
C SER A 118 9.19 1.13 2.31
N ASN A 119 9.93 2.03 2.96
CA ASN A 119 9.53 2.61 4.24
C ASN A 119 8.19 3.35 4.15
N GLU A 120 8.00 4.14 3.11
CA GLU A 120 6.81 4.96 2.94
C GLU A 120 5.59 4.13 2.58
N ILE A 121 5.72 3.17 1.66
CA ILE A 121 4.62 2.28 1.23
C ILE A 121 4.11 1.43 2.41
N PHE A 122 5.02 0.85 3.19
CA PHE A 122 4.65 0.09 4.37
C PHE A 122 4.02 0.95 5.45
N ASN A 123 4.60 2.11 5.76
CA ASN A 123 4.07 3.01 6.78
C ASN A 123 2.65 3.46 6.42
N LEU A 124 2.41 3.79 5.16
CA LEU A 124 1.07 4.05 4.64
C LEU A 124 0.15 2.86 4.82
N SER A 125 0.58 1.67 4.42
CA SER A 125 -0.23 0.46 4.53
C SER A 125 -0.65 0.21 5.99
N VAL A 126 0.30 0.26 6.93
CA VAL A 126 0.01 0.11 8.36
C VAL A 126 -0.99 1.16 8.87
N LYS A 127 -1.12 2.32 8.22
CA LYS A 127 -2.02 3.40 8.65
C LYS A 127 -3.37 3.42 7.94
N VAL A 128 -3.42 3.08 6.65
CA VAL A 128 -4.65 3.03 5.85
C VAL A 128 -5.49 1.82 6.21
N LEU A 129 -4.87 0.64 6.32
CA LEU A 129 -5.55 -0.63 6.56
C LEU A 129 -6.44 -0.69 7.81
N PRO A 130 -6.06 -0.12 8.98
CA PRO A 130 -6.88 -0.18 10.18
C PRO A 130 -7.91 0.95 10.29
N THR A 131 -8.03 1.83 9.30
CA THR A 131 -9.05 2.91 9.36
C THR A 131 -10.46 2.34 9.23
N GLU A 132 -11.46 3.09 9.73
CA GLU A 132 -12.87 2.69 9.66
C GLU A 132 -13.36 2.48 8.22
N LYS A 133 -12.79 3.24 7.28
CA LYS A 133 -13.08 3.16 5.85
C LYS A 133 -11.77 3.21 5.05
N PRO A 134 -11.07 2.08 4.90
CA PRO A 134 -9.78 2.00 4.21
C PRO A 134 -9.84 2.52 2.78
N GLU A 135 -10.92 2.26 2.07
CA GLU A 135 -11.20 2.72 0.71
C GLU A 135 -11.30 4.25 0.62
N GLU A 136 -12.04 4.90 1.52
CA GLU A 136 -12.16 6.36 1.54
C GLU A 136 -10.83 7.02 1.93
N THR A 137 -10.08 6.40 2.84
CA THR A 137 -8.75 6.87 3.22
C THR A 137 -7.77 6.77 2.05
N ALA A 138 -7.78 5.65 1.31
CA ALA A 138 -6.97 5.48 0.11
C ALA A 138 -7.32 6.51 -0.97
N LYS A 139 -8.60 6.81 -1.18
CA LYS A 139 -9.06 7.83 -2.15
C LYS A 139 -8.52 9.24 -1.87
N LYS A 140 -8.20 9.58 -0.62
CA LYS A 140 -7.65 10.89 -0.23
C LYS A 140 -6.16 11.04 -0.53
N LEU A 141 -5.49 9.96 -0.92
CA LEU A 141 -4.05 9.94 -1.18
C LEU A 141 -3.79 10.24 -2.66
N SER A 142 -3.41 11.49 -2.97
CA SER A 142 -3.15 11.94 -4.34
C SER A 142 -2.03 11.16 -5.05
N PHE A 143 -1.05 10.61 -4.32
CA PHE A 143 0.00 9.79 -4.92
C PHE A 143 -0.55 8.52 -5.57
N LEU A 144 -1.63 7.93 -5.05
CA LEU A 144 -2.27 6.76 -5.67
C LEU A 144 -2.94 7.14 -7.00
N GLU A 145 -3.40 8.38 -7.13
CA GLU A 145 -3.89 8.91 -8.41
C GLU A 145 -2.74 9.12 -9.39
N ARG A 146 -1.66 9.81 -8.97
CA ARG A 146 -0.45 10.01 -9.81
C ARG A 146 0.12 8.68 -10.30
N LEU A 147 0.25 7.71 -9.38
CA LEU A 147 0.72 6.38 -9.69
C LEU A 147 -0.22 5.64 -10.64
N SER A 148 -1.53 5.70 -10.39
CA SER A 148 -2.50 5.09 -11.31
C SER A 148 -2.42 5.68 -12.71
N GLN A 149 -2.23 6.99 -12.84
CA GLN A 149 -2.05 7.64 -14.14
C GLN A 149 -0.77 7.15 -14.82
N PHE A 150 0.36 7.13 -14.11
CA PHE A 150 1.63 6.60 -14.60
C PHE A 150 1.51 5.16 -15.12
N LEU A 151 0.87 4.27 -14.35
CA LEU A 151 0.67 2.87 -14.73
C LEU A 151 -0.30 2.68 -15.91
N ASN A 152 -1.11 3.69 -16.22
CA ASN A 152 -2.07 3.67 -17.31
C ASN A 152 -1.56 4.40 -18.56
N GLN A 153 -0.39 5.04 -18.51
CA GLN A 153 0.18 5.63 -19.71
C GLN A 153 0.56 4.50 -20.67
N PRO A 154 0.17 4.57 -21.96
CA PRO A 154 0.71 3.66 -22.95
C PRO A 154 2.23 3.82 -22.91
N THR A 155 2.95 2.71 -22.85
CA THR A 155 4.39 2.71 -23.08
C THR A 155 4.58 3.20 -24.50
N SER A 156 4.77 4.51 -24.70
CA SER A 156 5.24 5.03 -25.97
C SER A 156 6.60 4.36 -26.20
N LYS A 157 6.59 3.34 -27.05
CA LYS A 157 7.75 2.96 -27.82
C LYS A 157 8.14 4.22 -28.58
N ASN A 158 9.19 4.89 -28.12
CA ASN A 158 9.90 5.80 -29.00
C ASN A 158 10.55 4.92 -30.07
N ASP A 159 10.11 5.12 -31.31
CA ASP A 159 10.87 4.85 -32.54
C ASP A 159 12.29 5.45 -32.44
#